data_AF-A0A6A6AA97-F1
#
_entry.id   AF-A0A6A6AA97-F1
#
_cell.length_a   1.000
_cell.length_b   1.000
_cell.length_c   1.000
_cell.angle_alpha   90.00
_cell.angle_beta   90.00
_cell.angle_gamma   90.00
#
_symmetry.space_group_name_H-M   'P 1'
#
loop_
_entity.id
_entity.type
_entity.pdbx_description
1 polymer ?
#
loop_
_entity_poly.entity_id
_entity_poly.type
_entity_poly.pdbx_seq_one_letter_code
_entity_poly.pdbx_strand_id
1 'polypeptide(L)'
;APAKDVIEYEARAWDLDHIYLGNGTMNPEKKGHFNGKPTPELAAEWKELLQHQNFRLQKEDFGPFANDENLVQLSDKSGYFATIAVYHGLHCLKRFHHYLYQDEYYPDMSADDKRRLLFHAATDKAQHQCVAWKPLEHWAAERAFNAFEPGLLVHPTFGKLLLAWKRVGNALILSRKVVWRRLPR
;
A
#
# COMPACT_ATOMS: atom_id res chain seq x y z
N ALA A 1 -17.50 -9.78 -7.08
CA ALA A 1 -16.74 -8.57 -6.73
C ALA A 1 -16.64 -7.73 -8.00
N PRO A 2 -17.07 -6.46 -7.95
CA PRO A 2 -17.23 -5.58 -9.12
C PRO A 2 -15.95 -5.36 -9.94
N ALA A 3 -14.78 -5.52 -9.35
CA ALA A 3 -13.51 -5.43 -10.07
C ALA A 3 -13.35 -6.51 -11.16
N LYS A 4 -14.05 -7.65 -11.06
CA LYS A 4 -13.94 -8.74 -12.05
C LYS A 4 -14.50 -8.34 -13.42
N ASP A 5 -15.47 -7.43 -13.44
CA ASP A 5 -16.21 -7.05 -14.64
C ASP A 5 -15.39 -6.11 -15.54
N VAL A 6 -14.28 -5.58 -15.03
CA VAL A 6 -13.35 -4.69 -15.76
C VAL A 6 -12.01 -5.35 -16.05
N ILE A 7 -11.84 -6.64 -15.76
CA ILE A 7 -10.60 -7.36 -16.05
C ILE A 7 -10.53 -7.65 -17.54
N GLU A 8 -9.52 -7.12 -18.19
CA GLU A 8 -9.16 -7.42 -19.57
C GLU A 8 -7.80 -8.10 -19.62
N TYR A 9 -7.62 -9.03 -20.55
CA TYR A 9 -6.35 -9.73 -20.74
C TYR A 9 -5.63 -9.17 -21.96
N GLU A 10 -4.31 -9.01 -21.86
CA GLU A 10 -3.48 -8.59 -22.97
C GLU A 10 -2.24 -9.48 -23.10
N ALA A 11 -1.84 -9.77 -24.33
CA ALA A 11 -0.56 -10.40 -24.61
C ALA A 11 0.51 -9.32 -24.76
N ARG A 12 1.63 -9.46 -24.05
CA ARG A 12 2.79 -8.57 -24.18
C ARG A 12 4.07 -9.39 -24.27
N ALA A 13 4.96 -8.97 -25.17
CA ALA A 13 6.34 -9.43 -25.15
C ALA A 13 7.04 -8.80 -23.93
N TRP A 14 7.76 -9.62 -23.19
CA TRP A 14 8.57 -9.13 -22.08
C TRP A 14 9.85 -8.54 -22.65
N ASP A 15 10.17 -7.33 -22.21
CA ASP A 15 11.49 -6.75 -22.42
C ASP A 15 12.47 -7.40 -21.43
N LEU A 16 13.29 -8.32 -21.97
CA LEU A 16 14.24 -9.14 -21.24
C LEU A 16 15.63 -8.48 -21.12
N ASP A 17 15.80 -7.23 -21.58
CA ASP A 17 17.10 -6.57 -21.50
C ASP A 17 17.51 -6.30 -20.05
N HIS A 18 18.82 -6.24 -19.82
CA HIS A 18 19.36 -6.01 -18.49
C HIS A 18 19.21 -4.55 -18.06
N ILE A 19 18.80 -4.33 -16.81
CA ILE A 19 18.71 -2.98 -16.21
C ILE A 19 20.10 -2.37 -16.01
N TYR A 20 21.08 -3.20 -15.67
CA TYR A 20 22.48 -2.81 -15.54
C TYR A 20 23.31 -3.49 -16.63
N LEU A 21 24.20 -2.73 -17.25
CA LEU A 21 25.21 -3.25 -18.16
C LEU A 21 26.30 -3.99 -17.36
N GLY A 22 27.11 -4.82 -18.03
CA GLY A 22 28.16 -5.60 -17.37
C GLY A 22 29.24 -4.77 -16.64
N ASN A 23 29.33 -3.48 -16.94
CA ASN A 23 30.20 -2.52 -16.25
C ASN A 23 29.56 -1.90 -14.98
N GLY A 24 28.35 -2.30 -14.61
CA GLY A 24 27.60 -1.79 -13.46
C GLY A 24 26.85 -0.47 -13.68
N THR A 25 26.89 0.12 -14.88
CA THR A 25 26.12 1.33 -15.21
C THR A 25 24.69 0.99 -15.64
N MET A 26 23.75 1.91 -15.41
CA MET A 26 22.36 1.75 -15.85
C MET A 26 22.29 1.67 -17.38
N ASN A 27 21.47 0.76 -17.90
CA ASN A 27 21.23 0.63 -19.32
C ASN A 27 20.38 1.82 -19.81
N PRO A 28 20.88 2.68 -20.71
CA PRO A 28 20.16 3.87 -21.19
C PRO A 28 18.90 3.53 -22.00
N GLU A 29 18.81 2.31 -22.55
CA GLU A 29 17.65 1.83 -23.30
C GLU A 29 16.55 1.33 -22.34
N LYS A 30 16.94 0.90 -21.13
CA LYS A 30 16.02 0.64 -20.02
C LYS A 30 15.82 1.91 -19.22
N LYS A 31 14.80 2.69 -19.57
CA LYS A 31 14.23 3.65 -18.61
C LYS A 31 13.67 2.84 -17.45
N GLY A 32 14.45 2.75 -16.38
CA GLY A 32 14.12 1.94 -15.21
C GLY A 32 12.84 2.44 -14.59
N HIS A 33 11.79 1.62 -14.64
CA HIS A 33 10.59 1.84 -13.86
C HIS A 33 10.61 0.85 -12.69
N PHE A 34 10.41 1.35 -11.48
CA PHE A 34 10.24 0.56 -10.24
C PHE A 34 11.44 -0.25 -9.71
N ASN A 35 12.65 -0.10 -10.26
CA ASN A 35 13.84 -0.91 -9.90
C ASN A 35 15.09 -0.05 -9.58
N GLY A 36 16.11 -0.67 -8.98
CA GLY A 36 17.39 -0.03 -8.68
C GLY A 36 17.40 0.72 -7.35
N LYS A 37 18.44 1.56 -7.13
CA LYS A 37 18.58 2.32 -5.88
C LYS A 37 17.45 3.35 -5.69
N PRO A 38 17.08 3.65 -4.43
CA PRO A 38 16.15 4.72 -4.09
C PRO A 38 16.52 6.05 -4.75
N THR A 39 15.60 6.62 -5.52
CA THR A 39 15.67 8.00 -6.00
C THR A 39 14.32 8.70 -5.74
N PRO A 40 14.28 10.06 -5.72
CA PRO A 40 13.02 10.79 -5.65
C PRO A 40 12.04 10.42 -6.76
N GLU A 41 12.53 10.18 -7.97
CA GLU A 41 11.75 9.78 -9.13
C GLU A 41 11.13 8.40 -8.91
N LEU A 42 11.93 7.41 -8.50
CA LEU A 42 11.46 6.06 -8.20
C LEU A 42 10.43 6.05 -7.05
N ALA A 43 10.65 6.89 -6.03
CA ALA A 43 9.70 7.03 -4.93
C ALA A 43 8.36 7.63 -5.39
N ALA A 44 8.38 8.56 -6.35
CA ALA A 44 7.19 9.13 -6.96
C ALA A 44 6.45 8.11 -7.82
N GLU A 45 7.15 7.32 -8.64
CA GLU A 45 6.55 6.24 -9.43
C GLU A 45 5.84 5.23 -8.53
N TRP A 46 6.52 4.72 -7.48
CA TRP A 46 5.91 3.80 -6.51
C TRP A 46 4.74 4.41 -5.73
N LYS A 47 4.66 5.74 -5.64
CA LYS A 47 3.52 6.44 -5.04
C LYS A 47 2.35 6.51 -6.03
N GLU A 48 2.63 6.85 -7.28
CA GLU A 48 1.66 6.94 -8.36
C GLU A 48 1.01 5.57 -8.64
N LEU A 49 1.80 4.50 -8.75
CA LEU A 49 1.30 3.15 -9.01
C LEU A 49 0.32 2.64 -7.94
N LEU A 50 0.52 3.05 -6.69
CA LEU A 50 -0.28 2.59 -5.54
C LEU A 50 -1.29 3.65 -5.06
N GLN A 51 -1.48 4.75 -5.79
CA GLN A 51 -2.27 5.88 -5.31
C GLN A 51 -3.75 5.53 -5.11
N HIS A 52 -4.29 4.62 -5.91
CA HIS A 52 -5.69 4.17 -5.86
C HIS A 52 -5.88 2.81 -5.19
N GLN A 53 -4.90 2.35 -4.40
CA GLN A 53 -4.96 1.03 -3.74
C GLN A 53 -6.06 0.90 -2.68
N ASN A 54 -6.55 2.03 -2.15
CA ASN A 54 -7.56 2.11 -1.11
C ASN A 54 -8.85 2.66 -1.72
N PHE A 55 -9.88 1.84 -1.84
CA PHE A 55 -11.13 2.24 -2.47
C PHE A 55 -12.35 1.85 -1.63
N ARG A 56 -13.48 2.52 -1.92
CA ARG A 56 -14.77 2.29 -1.28
C ARG A 56 -15.57 1.24 -2.04
N LEU A 57 -16.15 0.31 -1.30
CA LEU A 57 -17.17 -0.61 -1.79
C LEU A 57 -18.45 -0.48 -0.95
N GLN A 58 -19.59 -0.73 -1.59
CA GLN A 58 -20.86 -0.87 -0.87
C GLN A 58 -20.98 -2.26 -0.27
N LYS A 59 -21.89 -2.43 0.70
CA LYS A 59 -22.03 -3.69 1.43
C LYS A 59 -22.34 -4.87 0.49
N GLU A 60 -23.13 -4.60 -0.54
CA GLU A 60 -23.60 -5.56 -1.53
C GLU A 60 -22.45 -6.05 -2.45
N ASP A 61 -21.43 -5.22 -2.66
CA ASP A 61 -20.28 -5.53 -3.53
C ASP A 61 -19.41 -6.69 -3.00
N PHE A 62 -19.48 -6.95 -1.68
CA PHE A 62 -18.75 -8.03 -1.00
C PHE A 62 -19.36 -9.42 -1.23
N GLY A 63 -20.58 -9.50 -1.78
CA GLY A 63 -21.26 -10.76 -2.07
C GLY A 63 -21.36 -11.65 -0.82
N PRO A 64 -20.80 -12.87 -0.81
CA PRO A 64 -20.86 -13.78 0.34
C PRO A 64 -20.29 -13.21 1.64
N PHE A 65 -19.37 -12.23 1.55
CA PHE A 65 -18.72 -11.62 2.71
C PHE A 65 -19.44 -10.37 3.23
N ALA A 66 -20.60 -10.01 2.66
CA ALA A 66 -21.33 -8.80 3.02
C ALA A 66 -21.66 -8.69 4.53
N ASN A 67 -21.74 -9.81 5.25
CA ASN A 67 -22.02 -9.85 6.69
C ASN A 67 -20.81 -10.22 7.56
N ASP A 68 -19.59 -10.16 7.02
CA ASP A 68 -18.37 -10.36 7.82
C ASP A 68 -18.20 -9.19 8.82
N GLU A 69 -18.04 -9.52 10.10
CA GLU A 69 -17.87 -8.53 11.18
C GLU A 69 -16.57 -7.74 11.07
N ASN A 70 -15.61 -8.23 10.28
CA ASN A 70 -14.32 -7.57 10.06
C ASN A 70 -14.36 -6.51 8.94
N LEU A 71 -15.50 -6.30 8.30
CA LEU A 71 -15.65 -5.21 7.32
C LEU A 71 -15.51 -3.84 8.01
N VAL A 72 -14.53 -3.06 7.57
CA VAL A 72 -14.26 -1.73 8.11
C VAL A 72 -15.13 -0.69 7.40
N GLN A 73 -16.25 -0.32 8.00
CA GLN A 73 -17.09 0.78 7.51
C GLN A 73 -16.40 2.13 7.76
N LEU A 74 -16.41 3.00 6.76
CA LEU A 74 -15.93 4.37 6.91
C LEU A 74 -16.83 5.16 7.86
N SER A 75 -16.24 6.10 8.61
CA SER A 75 -16.96 6.84 9.65
C SER A 75 -18.08 7.73 9.12
N ASP A 76 -17.94 8.21 7.88
CA ASP A 76 -18.90 9.02 7.14
C ASP A 76 -20.05 8.20 6.51
N LYS A 77 -20.03 6.88 6.67
CA LYS A 77 -21.02 5.95 6.10
C LYS A 77 -21.05 5.90 4.57
N SER A 78 -20.01 6.42 3.90
CA SER A 78 -19.90 6.40 2.42
C SER A 78 -19.65 5.02 1.83
N GLY A 79 -19.24 4.05 2.65
CA GLY A 79 -19.01 2.67 2.25
C GLY A 79 -18.04 1.96 3.18
N TYR A 80 -17.42 0.91 2.68
CA TYR A 80 -16.47 0.07 3.38
C TYR A 80 -15.10 0.13 2.70
N PHE A 81 -14.06 0.09 3.52
CA PHE A 81 -12.68 0.01 3.05
C PHE A 81 -12.41 -1.33 2.37
N ALA A 82 -11.83 -1.28 1.18
CA ALA A 82 -11.35 -2.45 0.46
C ALA A 82 -10.04 -2.18 -0.29
N THR A 83 -9.32 -3.26 -0.56
CA THR A 83 -8.20 -3.34 -1.50
C THR A 83 -8.28 -4.67 -2.25
N ILE A 84 -7.67 -4.77 -3.43
CA ILE A 84 -7.64 -6.01 -4.22
C ILE A 84 -6.25 -6.64 -4.21
N ALA A 85 -6.19 -7.93 -4.52
CA ALA A 85 -4.97 -8.74 -4.45
C ALA A 85 -3.78 -8.15 -5.22
N VAL A 86 -4.00 -7.52 -6.38
CA VAL A 86 -2.90 -6.92 -7.16
C VAL A 86 -2.23 -5.74 -6.43
N TYR A 87 -3.00 -4.85 -5.81
CA TYR A 87 -2.41 -3.76 -5.03
C TYR A 87 -1.72 -4.28 -3.76
N HIS A 88 -2.24 -5.36 -3.16
CA HIS A 88 -1.57 -6.03 -2.06
C HIS A 88 -0.21 -6.60 -2.49
N GLY A 89 -0.13 -7.30 -3.63
CA GLY A 89 1.12 -7.81 -4.19
C GLY A 89 2.13 -6.68 -4.49
N LEU A 90 1.67 -5.60 -5.15
CA LEU A 90 2.49 -4.43 -5.43
C LEU A 90 2.99 -3.73 -4.15
N HIS A 91 2.16 -3.65 -3.10
CA HIS A 91 2.58 -3.15 -1.79
C HIS A 91 3.71 -4.00 -1.20
N CYS A 92 3.61 -5.32 -1.29
CA CYS A 92 4.63 -6.24 -0.81
C CYS A 92 5.94 -6.11 -1.61
N LEU A 93 5.89 -5.96 -2.93
CA LEU A 93 7.07 -5.70 -3.76
C LEU A 93 7.75 -4.38 -3.40
N LYS A 94 6.98 -3.32 -3.16
CA LYS A 94 7.49 -2.04 -2.66
C LYS A 94 8.15 -2.20 -1.28
N ARG A 95 7.54 -2.96 -0.36
CA ARG A 95 8.11 -3.26 0.96
C ARG A 95 9.40 -4.05 0.86
N PHE A 96 9.49 -4.99 -0.08
CA PHE A 96 10.69 -5.75 -0.35
C PHE A 96 11.81 -4.86 -0.88
N HIS A 97 11.51 -3.97 -1.82
CA HIS A 97 12.47 -2.94 -2.28
C HIS A 97 12.98 -2.08 -1.10
N HIS A 98 12.06 -1.60 -0.26
CA HIS A 98 12.42 -0.86 0.95
C HIS A 98 13.27 -1.69 1.93
N TYR A 99 13.12 -3.01 1.97
CA TYR A 99 13.96 -3.89 2.78
C TYR A 99 15.38 -4.03 2.20
N LEU A 100 15.51 -4.21 0.89
CA LEU A 100 16.80 -4.27 0.19
C LEU A 100 17.62 -2.99 0.41
N TYR A 101 16.95 -1.84 0.48
CA TYR A 101 17.56 -0.52 0.70
C TYR A 101 17.21 0.08 2.07
N GLN A 102 17.03 -0.76 3.08
CA GLN A 102 16.55 -0.33 4.41
C GLN A 102 17.40 0.77 5.05
N ASP A 103 18.72 0.75 4.86
CA ASP A 103 19.62 1.74 5.47
C ASP A 103 19.53 3.10 4.74
N GLU A 104 19.09 3.12 3.47
CA GLU A 104 18.85 4.35 2.70
C GLU A 104 17.47 4.93 3.01
N TYR A 105 16.44 4.09 3.08
CA TYR A 105 15.08 4.52 3.40
C TYR A 105 14.88 4.87 4.88
N TYR A 106 15.57 4.13 5.76
CA TYR A 106 15.32 4.13 7.20
C TYR A 106 16.62 3.99 8.01
N PRO A 107 17.52 4.98 7.96
CA PRO A 107 18.84 4.92 8.60
C PRO A 107 18.77 4.67 10.12
N ASP A 108 17.68 5.11 10.76
CA ASP A 108 17.52 5.08 12.22
C ASP A 108 16.56 3.96 12.72
N MET A 109 16.34 2.90 11.94
CA MET A 109 15.40 1.84 12.32
C MET A 109 15.91 0.96 13.47
N SER A 110 15.06 0.74 14.47
CA SER A 110 15.33 -0.22 15.54
C SER A 110 15.37 -1.67 14.99
N ALA A 111 16.05 -2.57 15.71
CA ALA A 111 16.08 -4.00 15.35
C ALA A 111 14.67 -4.61 15.22
N ASP A 112 13.73 -4.17 16.08
CA ASP A 112 12.33 -4.59 16.02
C ASP A 112 11.63 -4.10 14.74
N ASP A 113 11.90 -2.86 14.32
CA ASP A 113 11.33 -2.32 13.09
C ASP A 113 11.90 -3.05 11.87
N LYS A 114 13.21 -3.36 11.87
CA LYS A 114 13.84 -4.15 10.79
C LYS A 114 13.20 -5.54 10.67
N ARG A 115 12.93 -6.19 11.80
CA ARG A 115 12.19 -7.47 11.85
C ARG A 115 10.77 -7.35 11.30
N ARG A 116 10.05 -6.27 11.62
CA ARG A 116 8.69 -6.03 11.08
C ARG A 116 8.71 -5.83 9.56
N LEU A 117 9.69 -5.10 9.04
CA LEU A 117 9.84 -4.89 7.61
C LEU A 117 10.08 -6.22 6.88
N LEU A 118 10.95 -7.08 7.43
CA LEU A 118 11.20 -8.43 6.89
C LEU A 118 9.94 -9.32 6.92
N PHE A 119 9.23 -9.36 8.05
CA PHE A 119 8.01 -10.16 8.19
C PHE A 119 6.94 -9.76 7.16
N HIS A 120 6.79 -8.47 6.88
CA HIS A 120 5.82 -7.96 5.91
C HIS A 120 6.13 -8.33 4.46
N ALA A 121 7.40 -8.60 4.13
CA ALA A 121 7.83 -8.97 2.78
C ALA A 121 7.81 -10.49 2.52
N ALA A 122 7.55 -11.32 3.55
CA ALA A 122 7.83 -12.75 3.49
C ALA A 122 6.74 -13.61 2.82
N THR A 123 5.53 -13.09 2.58
CA THR A 123 4.42 -13.90 2.07
C THR A 123 3.53 -13.13 1.10
N ASP A 124 3.42 -13.64 -0.12
CA ASP A 124 2.31 -13.36 -1.04
C ASP A 124 1.68 -14.70 -1.46
N LYS A 125 0.36 -14.82 -1.26
CA LYS A 125 -0.41 -16.05 -1.57
C LYS A 125 -1.30 -15.88 -2.81
N ALA A 126 -1.22 -14.74 -3.48
CA ALA A 126 -2.04 -14.47 -4.66
C ALA A 126 -1.58 -15.32 -5.87
N GLN A 127 -2.54 -15.74 -6.68
CA GLN A 127 -2.25 -16.26 -8.02
C GLN A 127 -2.09 -15.08 -8.97
N HIS A 128 -1.03 -15.11 -9.78
CA HIS A 128 -0.66 -14.01 -10.65
C HIS A 128 -0.95 -14.35 -12.10
N GLN A 129 -1.72 -13.50 -12.77
CA GLN A 129 -1.95 -13.53 -14.22
C GLN A 129 -1.81 -12.11 -14.78
N CYS A 130 -1.24 -12.00 -15.98
CA CYS A 130 -1.11 -10.71 -16.65
C CYS A 130 -2.50 -10.22 -17.11
N VAL A 131 -2.84 -8.99 -16.73
CA VAL A 131 -4.08 -8.31 -17.10
C VAL A 131 -3.75 -6.90 -17.58
N ALA A 132 -4.60 -6.34 -18.43
CA ALA A 132 -4.49 -4.95 -18.85
C ALA A 132 -4.70 -4.03 -17.64
N TRP A 133 -3.69 -3.19 -17.36
CA TRP A 133 -3.70 -2.36 -16.15
C TRP A 133 -4.72 -1.21 -16.22
N LYS A 134 -4.90 -0.60 -17.40
CA LYS A 134 -5.65 0.66 -17.53
C LYS A 134 -7.13 0.57 -17.10
N PRO A 135 -7.91 -0.44 -17.51
CA PRO A 135 -9.32 -0.54 -17.10
C PRO A 135 -9.47 -0.71 -15.58
N LEU A 136 -8.63 -1.55 -14.98
CA LEU A 136 -8.62 -1.80 -13.54
C LEU A 136 -8.24 -0.56 -12.74
N GLU A 137 -7.21 0.16 -13.18
CA GLU A 137 -6.76 1.39 -12.56
C GLU A 137 -7.82 2.49 -12.64
N HIS A 138 -8.50 2.62 -13.79
CA HIS A 138 -9.62 3.57 -13.94
C HIS A 138 -10.76 3.24 -12.97
N TRP A 139 -11.17 1.97 -12.91
CA TRP A 139 -12.18 1.47 -11.99
C TRP A 139 -11.81 1.73 -10.51
N ALA A 140 -10.54 1.54 -10.15
CA ALA A 140 -10.05 1.81 -8.79
C ALA A 140 -10.04 3.31 -8.49
N ALA A 141 -9.59 4.14 -9.44
CA ALA A 141 -9.51 5.60 -9.29
C ALA A 141 -10.86 6.23 -8.99
N GLU A 142 -11.93 5.80 -9.66
CA GLU A 142 -13.32 6.28 -9.41
C GLU A 142 -13.80 6.03 -7.98
N ARG A 143 -13.24 5.02 -7.31
CA ARG A 143 -13.65 4.57 -5.97
C ARG A 143 -12.63 4.93 -4.90
N ALA A 144 -11.47 5.43 -5.31
CA ALA A 144 -10.33 5.66 -4.45
C ALA A 144 -10.62 6.76 -3.43
N PHE A 145 -9.92 6.68 -2.31
CA PHE A 145 -10.03 7.68 -1.26
C PHE A 145 -8.75 7.84 -0.48
N ASN A 146 -8.61 8.99 0.18
CA ASN A 146 -7.49 9.23 1.07
C ASN A 146 -7.68 8.48 2.39
N ALA A 147 -7.09 7.29 2.50
CA ALA A 147 -7.08 6.49 3.72
C ALA A 147 -6.44 7.21 4.93
N PHE A 148 -5.63 8.24 4.70
CA PHE A 148 -5.01 9.05 5.76
C PHE A 148 -5.84 10.28 6.14
N GLU A 149 -7.02 10.46 5.55
CA GLU A 149 -7.94 11.50 5.97
C GLU A 149 -8.28 11.33 7.46
N PRO A 150 -7.98 12.33 8.31
CA PRO A 150 -8.16 12.21 9.74
C PRO A 150 -9.61 11.88 10.12
N GLY A 151 -9.80 10.77 10.81
CA GLY A 151 -11.10 10.35 11.33
C GLY A 151 -11.98 9.58 10.34
N LEU A 152 -11.55 9.39 9.09
CA LEU A 152 -12.30 8.59 8.10
C LEU A 152 -12.17 7.09 8.37
N LEU A 153 -10.93 6.60 8.53
CA LEU A 153 -10.63 5.24 8.96
C LEU A 153 -10.49 5.18 10.49
N VAL A 154 -11.44 4.50 11.13
CA VAL A 154 -11.49 4.30 12.57
C VAL A 154 -11.53 2.79 12.84
N HIS A 155 -10.62 2.29 13.67
CA HIS A 155 -10.58 0.86 13.93
C HIS A 155 -11.81 0.46 14.76
N PRO A 156 -12.59 -0.56 14.35
CA PRO A 156 -13.85 -0.92 15.00
C PRO A 156 -13.67 -1.25 16.49
N THR A 157 -12.59 -1.96 16.85
CA THR A 157 -12.25 -2.29 18.24
C THR A 157 -11.48 -1.19 19.01
N PHE A 158 -10.56 -0.47 18.37
CA PHE A 158 -9.61 0.41 19.06
C PHE A 158 -9.86 1.91 18.87
N GLY A 159 -10.91 2.30 18.13
CA GLY A 159 -11.31 3.68 17.98
C GLY A 159 -10.40 4.52 17.09
N LYS A 160 -10.37 5.84 17.33
CA LYS A 160 -9.67 6.81 16.50
C LYS A 160 -8.15 6.64 16.59
N LEU A 161 -7.48 6.85 15.46
CA LEU A 161 -6.03 7.05 15.43
C LEU A 161 -5.70 8.33 16.19
N LEU A 162 -5.09 8.22 17.37
CA LEU A 162 -4.63 9.39 18.11
C LEU A 162 -3.15 9.61 17.82
N LEU A 163 -2.81 10.81 17.35
CA LEU A 163 -1.44 11.32 17.40
C LEU A 163 -1.09 11.47 18.88
N ALA A 164 -0.25 10.59 19.40
CA ALA A 164 0.13 10.63 20.79
C ALA A 164 1.08 11.81 21.02
N TRP A 165 0.74 12.69 21.95
CA TRP A 165 1.69 13.69 22.42
C TRP A 165 2.67 13.03 23.40
N LYS A 166 3.97 13.15 23.14
CA LYS A 166 5.00 12.71 24.07
C LYS A 166 5.44 13.92 24.89
N ARG A 167 5.32 13.83 26.22
CA ARG A 167 5.89 14.84 27.12
C ARG A 167 7.40 14.60 27.23
N VAL A 168 8.20 15.61 26.90
CA VAL A 168 9.67 15.63 27.05
C VAL A 168 10.01 16.83 27.92
N GLY A 169 10.35 16.59 29.18
CA GLY A 169 10.43 17.66 30.19
C GLY A 169 9.08 18.36 30.36
N ASN A 170 9.08 19.70 30.26
CA ASN A 170 7.86 20.52 30.34
C ASN A 170 7.19 20.76 28.96
N ALA A 171 7.74 20.22 27.87
CA ALA A 171 7.19 20.39 26.53
C ALA A 171 6.32 19.18 26.10
N LEU A 172 5.22 19.47 25.42
CA LEU A 172 4.40 18.49 24.70
C LEU A 172 4.86 18.48 23.23
N ILE A 173 5.44 17.37 22.79
CA ILE A 173 5.90 17.19 21.41
C ILE A 173 4.95 16.21 20.72
N LEU A 174 4.47 16.56 19.51
CA LEU A 174 3.66 15.67 18.70
C LEU A 174 4.51 14.44 18.33
N SER A 175 4.22 13.26 18.89
CA SER A 175 4.93 12.05 18.50
C SER A 175 4.38 11.60 17.16
N ARG A 176 5.26 11.34 16.18
CA ARG A 176 4.89 10.61 14.96
C ARG A 176 4.50 9.15 15.23
N LYS A 177 4.49 8.71 16.49
CA LYS A 177 3.96 7.40 16.89
C LYS A 177 2.44 7.44 16.90
N VAL A 178 1.90 6.70 15.96
CA VAL A 178 0.49 6.33 15.89
C VAL A 178 0.17 5.38 17.05
N VAL A 179 -0.76 5.76 17.92
CA VAL A 179 -1.20 4.91 19.04
C VAL A 179 -2.70 4.65 18.94
N TRP A 180 -3.06 3.38 18.87
CA TRP A 180 -4.44 2.92 19.02
C TRP A 180 -4.77 2.87 20.51
N ARG A 181 -5.81 3.59 20.95
CA ARG A 181 -6.23 3.62 22.35
C ARG A 181 -7.68 3.15 22.44
N ARG A 182 -7.89 1.95 23.00
CA ARG A 182 -9.22 1.41 23.29
C ARG A 182 -9.97 2.42 24.18
N LEU A 183 -11.02 3.03 23.67
CA LEU A 183 -11.89 3.90 24.47
C LEU A 183 -12.66 3.02 25.48
N PRO A 184 -12.82 3.48 26.74
CA PRO A 184 -13.69 2.78 27.69
C PRO A 184 -15.13 2.77 27.17
N ARG A 185 -15.85 1.66 27.44
CA ARG A 185 -17.27 1.50 27.09
C ARG A 185 -18.12 2.49 27.86
#